data_AF-A0A536M7D5-F1
#
_entry.id   AF-A0A536M7D5-F1
#
_cell.length_a   1.000
_cell.length_b   1.000
_cell.length_c   1.000
_cell.angle_alpha   90.00
_cell.angle_beta   90.00
_cell.angle_gamma   90.00
#
_symmetry.space_group_name_H-M   'P 1'
#
loop_
_entity.id
_entity.type
_entity.pdbx_description
1 polymer ?
#
loop_
_entity_poly.entity_id
_entity_poly.type
_entity_poly.pdbx_seq_one_letter_code
_entity_poly.pdbx_strand_id
1 'polypeptide(L)'
;MKRMRVGIDGHMVGGQETGNETYIKGLVDGLAELKPELDALVFHVDGAWASARPPLTFQRLVTGSPYFRLVVDLPARSVAQRLDVLHMTYAAPVWSAAPIVLTVHDICYATN
;
A
#
# COMPACT_ATOMS: atom_id res chain seq x y z
N MET A 1 15.84 -6.87 -17.89
CA MET A 1 15.14 -5.58 -17.65
C MET A 1 14.89 -5.47 -16.15
N LYS A 2 15.03 -4.28 -15.54
CA LYS A 2 14.73 -4.07 -14.12
C LYS A 2 13.20 -4.22 -13.93
N ARG A 3 12.76 -5.07 -13.01
CA ARG A 3 11.35 -5.15 -12.61
C ARG A 3 10.98 -3.90 -11.81
N MET A 4 9.80 -3.35 -12.08
CA MET A 4 9.31 -2.16 -11.38
C MET A 4 8.89 -2.54 -9.96
N ARG A 5 9.40 -1.81 -8.97
CA ARG A 5 9.08 -2.02 -7.55
C ARG A 5 7.95 -1.11 -7.10
N VAL A 6 6.82 -1.71 -6.76
CA VAL A 6 5.59 -1.00 -6.40
C VAL A 6 5.36 -1.15 -4.90
N GLY A 7 5.40 -0.05 -4.14
CA GLY A 7 4.95 -0.05 -2.75
C GLY A 7 3.44 0.15 -2.68
N ILE A 8 2.73 -0.66 -1.91
CA ILE A 8 1.28 -0.56 -1.72
C ILE A 8 0.99 -0.46 -0.23
N ASP A 9 0.35 0.63 0.18
CA ASP A 9 -0.12 0.80 1.55
C ASP A 9 -1.41 -0.01 1.79
N GLY A 10 -1.29 -1.11 2.53
CA GLY A 10 -2.38 -2.00 2.91
C GLY A 10 -2.70 -1.96 4.40
N HIS A 11 -2.40 -0.84 5.07
CA HIS A 11 -2.58 -0.70 6.52
C HIS A 11 -4.02 -0.94 7.00
N MET A 12 -5.01 -0.67 6.15
CA MET A 12 -6.43 -0.80 6.48
C MET A 12 -6.94 -2.24 6.45
N VAL A 13 -6.19 -3.18 5.88
CA VAL A 13 -6.63 -4.57 5.82
C VAL A 13 -6.58 -5.19 7.22
N GLY A 14 -7.74 -5.71 7.68
CA GLY A 14 -7.91 -6.21 9.04
C GLY A 14 -8.39 -5.15 10.04
N GLY A 15 -8.53 -3.90 9.61
CA GLY A 15 -9.06 -2.79 10.41
C GLY A 15 -10.60 -2.64 10.35
N GLN A 16 -11.30 -3.58 9.70
CA GLN A 16 -12.74 -3.51 9.42
C GLN A 16 -13.16 -2.30 8.56
N GLU A 17 -12.22 -1.75 7.77
CA GLU A 17 -12.45 -0.62 6.85
C GLU A 17 -13.11 -1.06 5.53
N THR A 18 -14.10 -1.94 5.61
CA THR A 18 -14.99 -2.46 4.54
C THR A 18 -14.51 -2.19 3.10
N GLY A 19 -14.95 -1.09 2.48
CA GLY A 19 -14.67 -0.77 1.07
C GLY A 19 -13.18 -0.59 0.77
N ASN A 20 -12.41 0.05 1.65
CA ASN A 20 -10.97 0.23 1.46
C ASN A 20 -10.24 -1.12 1.52
N GLU A 21 -10.67 -1.98 2.44
CA GLU A 21 -10.12 -3.32 2.59
C GLU A 21 -10.41 -4.18 1.35
N THR A 22 -11.65 -4.18 0.86
CA THR A 22 -12.03 -4.90 -0.36
C THR A 22 -11.26 -4.39 -1.58
N TYR A 23 -11.14 -3.06 -1.72
CA TYR A 23 -10.40 -2.45 -2.83
C TYR A 23 -8.93 -2.86 -2.83
N ILE A 24 -8.22 -2.71 -1.69
CA ILE A 24 -6.79 -3.05 -1.62
C ILE A 24 -6.55 -4.53 -1.84
N LYS A 25 -7.40 -5.42 -1.30
CA LYS A 25 -7.30 -6.86 -1.56
C LYS A 25 -7.43 -7.16 -3.06
N GLY A 26 -8.46 -6.62 -3.70
CA GLY A 26 -8.69 -6.80 -5.14
C GLY A 26 -7.56 -6.22 -6.01
N LEU A 27 -7.03 -5.05 -5.65
CA LEU A 27 -5.89 -4.44 -6.34
C LEU A 27 -4.65 -5.33 -6.23
N VAL A 28 -4.30 -5.77 -5.03
CA VAL A 28 -3.11 -6.61 -4.79
C VAL A 28 -3.24 -7.95 -5.50
N ASP A 29 -4.40 -8.61 -5.41
CA ASP A 29 -4.65 -9.88 -6.08
C ASP A 29 -4.63 -9.73 -7.61
N GLY A 30 -5.30 -8.69 -8.14
CA GLY A 30 -5.32 -8.40 -9.57
C GLY A 30 -3.96 -8.02 -10.14
N LEU A 31 -3.11 -7.31 -9.39
CA LEU A 31 -1.73 -7.01 -9.81
C LEU A 31 -0.88 -8.29 -9.85
N ALA A 32 -1.03 -9.18 -8.87
CA ALA A 32 -0.30 -10.45 -8.88
C ALA A 32 -0.69 -11.33 -10.08
N GLU A 33 -1.97 -11.34 -10.45
CA GLU A 33 -2.50 -12.11 -11.58
C GLU A 33 -2.14 -11.48 -12.95
N LEU A 34 -2.40 -10.18 -13.12
CA LEU A 34 -2.34 -9.50 -14.42
C LEU A 34 -0.99 -8.85 -14.73
N LYS A 35 -0.14 -8.68 -13.71
CA LYS A 35 1.16 -7.99 -13.79
C LYS A 35 2.25 -8.71 -12.97
N PRO A 36 2.50 -10.01 -13.21
CA PRO A 36 3.47 -10.79 -12.44
C PRO A 36 4.93 -10.32 -12.58
N GLU A 37 5.21 -9.45 -13.55
CA GLU A 37 6.49 -8.78 -13.74
C GLU A 37 6.77 -7.65 -12.73
N LEU A 38 5.75 -7.20 -11.99
CA LEU A 38 5.91 -6.21 -10.93
C LEU A 38 6.42 -6.87 -9.65
N ASP A 39 7.39 -6.22 -9.01
CA ASP A 39 7.82 -6.57 -7.67
C ASP A 39 6.97 -5.75 -6.68
N ALA A 40 5.84 -6.30 -6.23
CA ALA A 40 4.91 -5.59 -5.34
C ALA A 40 5.23 -5.83 -3.85
N LEU A 41 5.49 -4.73 -3.13
CA LEU A 41 5.72 -4.69 -1.70
C LEU A 41 4.48 -4.13 -0.99
N VAL A 42 3.79 -4.97 -0.22
CA VAL A 42 2.55 -4.60 0.47
C VAL A 42 2.85 -4.33 1.95
N PHE A 43 2.60 -3.11 2.40
CA PHE A 43 2.82 -2.69 3.79
C PHE A 43 1.55 -2.89 4.63
N HIS A 44 1.61 -3.66 5.72
CA HIS A 44 0.43 -4.04 6.50
C HIS A 44 0.69 -3.96 8.02
N VAL A 45 -0.35 -3.91 8.86
CA VAL A 45 -0.19 -3.84 10.33
C VAL A 45 -0.02 -5.25 10.94
N ASP A 46 -0.92 -6.18 10.63
CA ASP A 46 -0.82 -7.62 10.94
C ASP A 46 -1.99 -8.40 10.31
N GLY A 47 -1.95 -9.73 10.30
CA GLY A 47 -3.12 -10.59 10.02
C GLY A 47 -2.94 -11.63 8.91
N ALA A 48 -3.87 -12.59 8.83
CA ALA A 48 -3.81 -13.76 7.94
C ALA A 48 -3.74 -13.42 6.44
N TRP A 49 -4.18 -12.22 6.05
CA TRP A 49 -4.05 -11.74 4.67
C TRP A 49 -2.59 -11.56 4.24
N ALA A 50 -1.71 -11.20 5.17
CA ALA A 50 -0.30 -10.92 4.90
C ALA A 50 0.55 -12.20 4.90
N SER A 51 0.17 -13.16 4.05
CA SER A 51 0.95 -14.37 3.82
C SER A 51 1.85 -14.22 2.60
N ALA A 52 3.09 -14.71 2.69
CA ALA A 52 4.05 -14.63 1.61
C ALA A 52 3.56 -15.44 0.40
N ARG A 53 3.39 -14.76 -0.74
CA ARG A 53 2.90 -15.36 -2.00
C ARG A 53 3.56 -14.65 -3.19
N PRO A 54 4.60 -15.21 -3.81
CA PRO A 54 5.24 -14.57 -4.97
C PRO A 54 4.23 -14.27 -6.09
N PRO A 55 4.33 -13.11 -6.77
CA PRO A 55 5.36 -12.08 -6.65
C PRO A 55 5.12 -11.04 -5.53
N LEU A 56 4.09 -11.23 -4.70
CA LEU A 56 3.77 -10.33 -3.60
C LEU A 56 4.69 -10.56 -2.38
N THR A 57 5.30 -9.48 -1.91
CA THR A 57 6.06 -9.45 -0.66
C THR A 57 5.31 -8.63 0.35
N PHE A 58 4.89 -9.25 1.46
CA PHE A 58 4.27 -8.53 2.57
C PHE A 58 5.34 -8.09 3.57
N GLN A 59 5.27 -6.83 3.98
CA GLN A 59 6.14 -6.28 5.01
C GLN A 59 5.30 -5.60 6.09
N ARG A 60 5.52 -6.02 7.33
CA ARG A 60 4.85 -5.44 8.47
C ARG A 60 5.33 -4.00 8.70
N LEU A 61 4.39 -3.10 8.90
CA LEU A 61 4.60 -1.72 9.36
C LEU A 61 5.16 -1.76 10.79
N VAL A 62 6.01 -0.78 11.11
CA VAL A 62 6.70 -0.74 12.41
C VAL A 62 5.70 -0.57 13.55
N THR A 63 4.66 0.23 13.34
CA THR A 63 3.57 0.45 14.30
C THR A 63 2.23 0.62 13.59
N GLY A 64 1.13 0.50 14.33
CA GLY A 64 -0.21 0.88 13.83
C GLY A 64 -0.47 2.40 13.82
N SER A 65 0.50 3.23 14.23
CA SER A 65 0.30 4.69 14.29
C SER A 65 0.26 5.31 12.89
N PRO A 66 -0.84 6.01 12.51
CA PRO A 66 -0.93 6.65 11.20
C PRO A 66 0.12 7.76 11.03
N TYR A 67 0.43 8.50 12.10
CA TYR A 67 1.45 9.54 12.07
C TYR A 67 2.84 8.96 11.84
N PHE A 68 3.20 7.90 12.56
CA PHE A 68 4.50 7.26 12.36
C PHE A 68 4.61 6.66 10.95
N ARG A 69 3.53 6.05 10.47
CA ARG A 69 3.43 5.48 9.12
C ARG A 69 3.68 6.52 8.04
N LEU A 70 3.01 7.67 8.11
CA LEU A 70 3.05 8.71 7.07
C LEU A 70 4.28 9.64 7.18
N VAL A 71 4.85 9.82 8.37
CA VAL A 71 5.97 10.74 8.62
C VAL A 71 7.33 10.04 8.58
N VAL A 72 7.40 8.76 8.99
CA VAL A 72 8.67 8.05 9.17
C VAL A 72 8.74 6.77 8.35
N ASP A 73 7.80 5.84 8.56
CA ASP A 73 7.91 4.46 8.05
C ASP A 73 7.87 4.41 6.52
N LEU A 74 6.79 4.88 5.91
CA LEU A 74 6.63 4.87 4.44
C LEU A 74 7.70 5.73 3.72
N PRO A 75 8.04 6.94 4.21
CA PRO A 75 9.20 7.68 3.71
C PRO A 75 10.49 6.86 3.72
N ALA A 76 10.85 6.25 4.85
CA ALA A 76 12.07 5.44 4.97
C ALA A 76 12.05 4.22 4.04
N ARG A 77 10.90 3.55 3.92
CA ARG A 77 10.75 2.40 3.02
C ARG A 77 10.84 2.79 1.54
N SER A 78 10.34 3.96 1.16
CA SER A 78 10.45 4.44 -0.22
C SER A 78 11.92 4.52 -0.68
N VAL A 79 12.81 4.97 0.21
CA VAL A 79 14.26 5.03 -0.01
C VAL A 79 14.89 3.63 0.07
N ALA A 80 14.68 2.94 1.19
CA ALA A 80 15.37 1.68 1.49
C ALA A 80 15.05 0.58 0.48
N GLN A 81 13.79 0.52 0.02
CA GLN A 81 13.33 -0.47 -0.95
C GLN A 81 13.56 -0.03 -2.41
N ARG A 82 13.98 1.23 -2.63
CA ARG A 82 14.12 1.85 -3.95
C ARG A 82 12.85 1.69 -4.77
N LEU A 83 11.73 2.11 -4.18
CA LEU A 83 10.43 2.03 -4.84
C LEU A 83 10.45 2.88 -6.12
N ASP A 84 9.85 2.35 -7.17
CA ASP A 84 9.65 3.09 -8.42
C ASP A 84 8.30 3.85 -8.38
N VAL A 85 7.35 3.40 -7.55
CA VAL A 85 6.08 4.07 -7.24
C VAL A 85 5.54 3.65 -5.87
N LEU A 86 4.83 4.55 -5.19
CA LEU A 86 4.12 4.28 -3.94
C LEU A 86 2.61 4.55 -4.12
N HIS A 87 1.80 3.50 -4.03
CA HIS A 87 0.35 3.59 -4.08
C HIS A 87 -0.24 3.74 -2.67
N MET A 88 -1.06 4.76 -2.50
CA MET A 88 -1.69 5.16 -1.24
C MET A 88 -3.20 5.29 -1.40
N THR A 89 -3.93 5.19 -0.28
CA THR A 89 -5.38 5.45 -0.22
C THR A 89 -5.66 6.58 0.77
N TYR A 90 -6.41 7.61 0.36
CA TYR A 90 -6.80 8.82 1.11
C TYR A 90 -5.71 9.74 1.67
N ALA A 91 -4.58 9.23 2.14
CA ALA A 91 -3.51 10.03 2.72
C ALA A 91 -2.16 9.68 2.10
N ALA A 92 -1.44 10.70 1.63
CA ALA A 92 -0.05 10.57 1.20
C ALA A 92 0.89 10.73 2.41
N PRO A 93 2.07 10.07 2.40
CA PRO A 93 3.12 10.40 3.35
C PRO A 93 3.58 11.85 3.16
N VAL A 94 4.16 12.45 4.21
CA VAL A 94 4.67 13.83 4.14
C VAL A 94 5.76 14.02 3.08
N TRP A 95 6.43 12.93 2.72
CA TRP A 95 7.43 12.87 1.65
C TRP A 95 7.60 11.42 1.15
N SER A 96 8.09 11.25 -0.07
CA SER A 96 8.45 9.96 -0.65
C SER A 96 9.58 10.14 -1.66
N ALA A 97 10.53 9.20 -1.71
CA ALA A 97 11.56 9.14 -2.76
C ALA A 97 11.01 8.66 -4.11
N ALA A 98 9.84 8.03 -4.11
CA ALA A 98 9.14 7.56 -5.29
C ALA A 98 7.89 8.42 -5.57
N PRO A 99 7.49 8.59 -6.85
CA PRO A 99 6.19 9.16 -7.19
C PRO A 99 5.03 8.48 -6.44
N ILE A 100 4.05 9.28 -6.03
CA ILE A 100 2.90 8.81 -5.26
C ILE A 100 1.69 8.73 -6.19
N VAL A 101 1.02 7.58 -6.19
CA VAL A 101 -0.33 7.41 -6.76
C VAL A 101 -1.29 7.38 -5.57
N LEU A 102 -2.14 8.41 -5.45
CA LEU A 102 -3.11 8.51 -4.36
C LEU A 102 -4.51 8.24 -4.90
N THR A 103 -5.10 7.13 -4.47
CA THR A 103 -6.50 6.81 -4.76
C THR A 103 -7.38 7.41 -3.66
N VAL A 104 -8.31 8.25 -4.06
CA VAL A 104 -9.34 8.83 -3.19
C VAL A 104 -10.68 8.29 -3.66
N HIS A 105 -11.32 7.42 -2.87
CA HIS A 105 -12.68 6.99 -3.17
C HIS A 105 -13.66 8.12 -2.86
N ASP A 106 -14.83 8.09 -3.48
CA ASP A 106 -15.86 9.12 -3.32
C ASP A 106 -16.15 9.37 -1.83
N ILE A 107 -15.88 10.60 -1.39
CA ILE A 107 -16.08 11.04 -0.02
C ILE A 107 -17.51 11.59 0.02
N CYS A 108 -18.51 10.70 0.12
CA CYS A 108 -19.93 11.01 0.27
C CYS A 108 -20.39 12.36 -0.32
N TYR A 109 -21.01 12.32 -1.50
CA TYR A 109 -21.82 13.42 -2.03
C TYR A 109 -22.72 14.01 -0.92
N ALA A 110 -22.43 15.24 -0.49
CA ALA A 110 -23.29 15.96 0.43
C ALA A 110 -24.54 16.41 -0.34
N THR A 111 -25.66 15.70 -0.17
CA THR A 111 -26.98 16.27 -0.48
C THR A 111 -27.28 17.34 0.56
N ASN A 112 -27.16 18.61 0.19
CA ASN A 112 -27.85 19.70 0.90
C ASN A 112 -29.36 19.57 0.70
#